data_AF-A3IM99-F1
#
_entry.id   AF-A3IM99-F1
#
_cell.length_a   1.000
_cell.length_b   1.000
_cell.length_c   1.000
_cell.angle_alpha   90.00
_cell.angle_beta   90.00
_cell.angle_gamma   90.00
#
_symmetry.space_group_name_H-M   'P 1'
#
loop_
_entity.id
_entity.type
_entity.pdbx_description
1 polymer ?
#
loop_
_entity_poly.entity_id
_entity_poly.type
_entity_poly.pdbx_seq_one_letter_code
_entity_poly.pdbx_strand_id
1 'polypeptide(L)' 'MTPSERLELEACINRASEILYNNVEEESLKTLEDIEITVREQVLENVSPQITLFLLKEKQKREKEESEK' A
#
# COMPACT_ATOMS: atom_id res chain seq x y z
N MET A 1 16.65 3.67 -1.75
CA MET A 1 15.83 4.88 -1.93
C MET A 1 16.72 6.08 -2.17
N THR A 2 17.00 6.32 -3.45
CA THR A 2 17.56 7.56 -3.94
C THR A 2 16.57 8.72 -3.70
N PRO A 3 17.00 9.98 -3.82
CA PRO A 3 16.07 11.12 -3.72
C PRO A 3 14.91 11.03 -4.72
N SER A 4 15.16 10.56 -5.94
CA SER A 4 14.12 10.38 -6.96
C SER A 4 13.12 9.30 -6.55
N GLU A 5 13.60 8.16 -6.05
CA GLU A 5 12.73 7.07 -5.57
C GLU A 5 11.88 7.52 -4.37
N ARG A 6 12.39 8.45 -3.53
CA ARG A 6 11.63 9.02 -2.42
C ARG A 6 10.46 9.88 -2.91
N LEU A 7 10.71 10.76 -3.88
CA LEU A 7 9.68 11.64 -4.44
C LEU A 7 8.59 10.85 -5.16
N GLU A 8 8.99 9.81 -5.89
CA GLU A 8 8.05 8.92 -6.56
C GLU A 8 7.19 8.16 -5.55
N LEU A 9 7.81 7.62 -4.49
CA LEU A 9 7.08 6.95 -3.42
C LEU A 9 6.09 7.89 -2.72
N GLU A 10 6.48 9.14 -2.44
CA GLU A 10 5.61 10.14 -1.84
C GLU A 10 4.41 10.48 -2.72
N ALA A 11 4.63 10.67 -4.03
CA ALA A 11 3.54 10.90 -4.99
C ALA A 11 2.56 9.72 -5.04
N CYS A 12 3.07 8.47 -5.02
CA CYS A 12 2.25 7.27 -4.96
C CYS A 12 1.43 7.19 -3.66
N ILE A 13 2.05 7.50 -2.52
CA ILE A 13 1.37 7.50 -1.21
C ILE A 13 0.26 8.55 -1.19
N ASN A 14 0.54 9.78 -1.60
CA ASN A 14 -0.46 10.85 -1.64
C ASN A 14 -1.65 10.45 -2.52
N ARG A 15 -1.39 9.90 -3.71
CA ARG A 15 -2.46 9.46 -4.60
C ARG A 15 -3.26 8.29 -4.03
N ALA A 16 -2.59 7.33 -3.40
CA ALA A 16 -3.27 6.22 -2.73
C ALA A 16 -4.14 6.72 -1.58
N SER A 17 -3.64 7.62 -0.73
CA SER A 17 -4.39 8.21 0.38
C SER A 17 -5.67 8.92 -0.07
N GLU A 18 -5.62 9.71 -1.15
CA GLU A 18 -6.82 10.33 -1.72
C GLU A 18 -7.86 9.29 -2.17
N ILE A 19 -7.42 8.23 -2.85
CA ILE A 19 -8.33 7.19 -3.33
C ILE A 19 -8.96 6.46 -2.15
N LEU A 20 -8.16 6.05 -1.16
CA LEU A 20 -8.66 5.31 0.00
C LEU A 20 -9.63 6.17 0.81
N TYR A 21 -9.31 7.44 1.04
CA TYR A 21 -10.19 8.38 1.74
C TYR A 21 -11.52 8.61 1.01
N ASN A 22 -11.51 8.71 -0.32
CA ASN A 22 -12.74 8.94 -1.09
C ASN A 22 -13.68 7.72 -1.18
N ASN A 23 -13.25 6.54 -0.73
CA ASN A 23 -14.03 5.29 -0.78
C ASN A 23 -14.54 4.86 0.60
N VAL A 24 -14.60 5.79 1.55
CA VAL A 24 -15.18 5.56 2.88
C VAL A 24 -16.47 6.35 3.03
N GLU A 25 -17.39 5.88 3.88
CA GLU A 25 -18.64 6.58 4.14
C GLU A 25 -18.39 7.87 4.93
N GLU A 26 -18.90 9.02 4.46
CA GLU A 26 -18.68 10.31 5.15
C GLU A 26 -19.16 10.30 6.61
N GLU A 27 -20.16 9.48 6.91
CA GLU A 27 -20.74 9.32 8.23
C GLU A 27 -19.78 8.67 9.25
N SER A 28 -18.72 8.01 8.76
CA SER A 28 -17.67 7.38 9.58
C SER A 28 -16.47 8.30 9.86
N LEU A 29 -16.46 9.56 9.39
CA LEU A 29 -15.27 10.44 9.47
C LEU A 29 -15.46 11.65 10.39
N LYS A 30 -15.71 11.43 11.68
CA LYS A 30 -16.03 12.53 12.63
C LYS A 30 -14.82 13.08 13.36
N THR A 31 -13.84 12.23 13.62
CA THR A 31 -12.60 12.59 14.34
C THR A 31 -11.38 12.15 13.56
N LEU A 32 -10.22 12.66 13.95
CA LEU A 32 -8.93 12.21 13.43
C LEU A 32 -8.70 10.71 13.67
N GLU A 33 -9.18 10.20 14.82
CA GLU A 33 -9.12 8.77 15.15
C GLU A 33 -10.00 7.95 14.19
N ASP A 34 -11.24 8.38 13.94
CA ASP A 34 -12.13 7.67 13.01
C ASP A 34 -11.54 7.65 11.59
N ILE A 35 -11.02 8.79 11.11
CA ILE A 35 -10.35 8.87 9.80
C ILE A 35 -9.17 7.90 9.73
N GLU A 36 -8.34 7.86 10.78
CA GLU A 36 -7.17 6.99 10.83
C GLU A 36 -7.57 5.51 10.79
N ILE A 37 -8.54 5.11 11.61
CA ILE A 37 -9.05 3.74 11.67
C ILE A 37 -9.60 3.32 10.30
N THR A 38 -10.50 4.12 9.72
CA THR A 38 -11.15 3.75 8.46
C THR A 38 -10.15 3.69 7.29
N VAL A 39 -9.24 4.66 7.18
CA VAL A 39 -8.20 4.61 6.14
C VAL A 39 -7.24 3.45 6.37
N ARG A 40 -6.90 3.12 7.62
CA ARG A 40 -6.08 1.94 7.95
C ARG A 40 -6.76 0.64 7.52
N GLU A 41 -8.06 0.49 7.74
CA GLU A 41 -8.83 -0.66 7.27
C GLU A 41 -8.75 -0.78 5.74
N GLN A 42 -8.94 0.33 5.02
CA GLN A 42 -8.78 0.37 3.56
C GLN A 42 -7.37 -0.05 3.11
N VAL A 43 -6.30 0.34 3.83
CA VAL A 43 -4.92 -0.11 3.56
C VAL A 43 -4.77 -1.63 3.78
N LEU A 44 -5.36 -2.17 4.85
CA LEU A 44 -5.28 -3.60 5.15
C LEU A 44 -6.00 -4.43 4.10
N GLU A 45 -7.17 -3.99 3.64
CA GLU A 45 -7.98 -4.71 2.67
C GLU A 45 -7.47 -4.57 1.23
N ASN A 46 -7.05 -3.37 0.83
CA ASN A 46 -6.81 -3.07 -0.59
C ASN A 46 -5.33 -2.94 -0.95
N VAL A 47 -4.46 -2.50 -0.03
CA VAL A 47 -3.05 -2.19 -0.34
C VAL A 47 -2.12 -3.31 0.09
N SER A 48 -2.26 -3.78 1.33
CA SER A 48 -1.39 -4.79 1.93
C SER A 48 -1.32 -6.10 1.14
N PRO A 49 -2.42 -6.61 0.54
CA PRO A 49 -2.37 -7.79 -0.31
C PRO A 49 -1.54 -7.58 -1.57
N GLN A 50 -1.58 -6.39 -2.18
CA GLN A 50 -0.78 -6.10 -3.38
C GLN A 50 0.72 -6.12 -3.08
N ILE A 51 1.12 -5.56 -1.94
CA ILE A 51 2.51 -5.62 -1.44
C ILE A 51 2.89 -7.08 -1.19
N THR A 52 2.03 -7.86 -0.54
CA THR A 52 2.28 -9.28 -0.26
C THR A 52 2.47 -10.09 -1.54
N LEU A 53 1.63 -9.87 -2.56
CA LEU A 53 1.75 -10.50 -3.87
C LEU A 53 3.06 -10.14 -4.57
N PHE A 54 3.50 -8.88 -4.49
CA PHE A 54 4.81 -8.47 -5.00
C PHE A 54 5.95 -9.23 -4.30
N LEU A 55 5.96 -9.25 -2.96
CA LEU A 55 6.98 -9.94 -2.17
C LEU A 55 7.04 -11.44 -2.46
N LEU A 56 5.88 -12.08 -2.64
CA LEU A 56 5.80 -13.49 -3.01
C LEU A 56 6.44 -13.76 -4.39
N LYS A 57 6.17 -12.90 -5.38
CA LYS A 57 6.78 -13.00 -6.71
C LYS A 57 8.30 -12.85 -6.65
N GLU A 58 8.80 -11.89 -5.87
CA GLU A 58 10.24 -11.70 -5.68
C GLU A 58 10.92 -12.87 -4.94
N LYS A 59 10.22 -13.51 -4.01
CA LYS A 59 10.70 -14.76 -3.40
C LYS A 59 10.80 -15.89 -4.43
N GLN A 60 9.75 -16.11 -5.23
CA GLN A 60 9.72 -17.19 -6.23
C GLN A 60 10.78 -17.00 -7.32
N LYS A 61 11.07 -15.76 -7.74
CA LYS A 61 12.14 -15.47 -8.71
C LYS A 61 13.50 -15.93 -8.18
N ARG A 62 13.81 -15.58 -6.92
CA ARG A 62 15.08 -15.97 -6.28
C ARG A 62 15.24 -17.49 -6.16
N GLU A 63 14.18 -18.18 -5.75
CA GLU A 63 14.21 -19.66 -5.64
C GLU A 63 14.46 -20.33 -7.01
N LYS A 64 13.91 -19.78 -8.10
CA LYS A 64 14.17 -20.29 -9.46
C LYS A 64 15.62 -20.07 -9.88
N GLU A 65 16.14 -18.85 -9.68
CA GLU A 65 17.53 -18.50 -10.01
C GLU A 65 18.55 -19.35 -9.22
N GLU A 66 18.21 -19.77 -8.00
CA GLU A 66 19.02 -20.68 -7.18
C GLU A 66 18.94 -22.13 -7.67
N SER A 67 17.77 -22.58 -8.15
CA SER A 67 17.59 -23.93 -8.68
C SER A 67 18.20 -24.14 -10.08
N GLU A 68 18.47 -23.07 -10.81
CA GLU A 68 19.06 -23.07 -12.16
C GLU A 68 20.60 -22.89 -12.15
N LYS A 69 21.21 -22.72 -10.98
CA LYS A 69 22.67 -22.65 -10.76
C LYS A 69 23.25 -23.98 -10.30
#